data_AF-A0A837IFJ5-F1
#
_entry.id   AF-A0A837IFJ5-F1
#
_cell.length_a   1.000
_cell.length_b   1.000
_cell.length_c   1.000
_cell.angle_alpha   90.00
_cell.angle_beta   90.00
_cell.angle_gamma   90.00
#
_symmetry.space_group_name_H-M   'P 1'
#
loop_
_entity.id
_entity.type
_entity.pdbx_description
1 polymer ?
#
loop_
_entity_poly.entity_id
_entity_poly.type
_entity_poly.pdbx_seq_one_letter_code
_entity_poly.pdbx_strand_id
1 'polypeptide(L)' 'MPITKSAIKKFRADKKKAIFNKATRTKAKSAIETFKGLLTLESLGKAFSAVDRAAKKGVIKKGKADRIKARLSKKVK' A
#
# COMPACT_ATOMS: atom_id res chain seq x y z
N MET A 1 -27.06 -6.59 -6.74
CA MET A 1 -26.75 -5.99 -8.06
C MET A 1 -27.18 -4.53 -8.04
N PRO A 2 -26.42 -3.60 -8.65
CA PRO A 2 -26.85 -2.21 -8.76
C PRO A 2 -28.06 -2.10 -9.70
N ILE A 3 -29.13 -1.46 -9.23
CA ILE A 3 -30.42 -1.36 -9.94
C ILE A 3 -30.51 -0.06 -10.75
N THR A 4 -30.05 1.05 -10.18
CA THR A 4 -30.07 2.37 -10.85
C THR A 4 -28.89 2.53 -11.81
N LYS A 5 -29.08 3.31 -12.88
CA LYS A 5 -28.01 3.61 -13.87
C LYS A 5 -26.76 4.20 -13.21
N SER A 6 -26.93 5.05 -12.20
CA SER A 6 -25.84 5.65 -11.42
C SER A 6 -25.07 4.61 -10.60
N ALA A 7 -25.78 3.66 -9.97
CA ALA A 7 -25.16 2.58 -9.22
C ALA A 7 -24.37 1.62 -10.12
N ILE A 8 -24.88 1.31 -11.32
CA ILE A 8 -24.17 0.46 -12.30
C ILE A 8 -22.86 1.13 -12.73
N LYS A 9 -22.89 2.44 -13.01
CA LYS A 9 -21.69 3.22 -13.36
C LYS A 9 -20.68 3.24 -12.21
N LYS A 10 -21.14 3.48 -10.97
CA LYS A 10 -20.30 3.46 -9.78
C LYS A 10 -19.62 2.10 -9.58
N PHE A 11 -20.37 1.00 -9.72
CA PHE A 11 -19.84 -0.35 -9.59
C PHE A 11 -18.69 -0.63 -10.59
N ARG A 12 -18.84 -0.21 -11.85
CA ARG A 12 -17.77 -0.34 -12.86
C ARG A 12 -16.52 0.46 -12.46
N ALA A 13 -16.70 1.70 -11.99
CA ALA A 13 -15.61 2.56 -11.55
C ALA A 13 -14.89 1.97 -10.32
N ASP A 14 -15.65 1.44 -9.35
CA ASP A 14 -15.11 0.85 -8.14
C ASP A 14 -14.31 -0.43 -8.45
N LYS A 15 -14.79 -1.27 -9.38
CA LYS A 15 -14.03 -2.45 -9.86
C LYS A 15 -12.67 -2.03 -10.45
N LYS A 16 -12.64 -0.99 -11.28
CA LYS A 16 -11.41 -0.44 -11.84
C LYS A 16 -10.47 0.10 -10.75
N LYS A 17 -10.99 0.90 -9.82
CA LYS A 17 -10.21 1.45 -8.68
C LYS A 17 -9.66 0.34 -7.77
N ALA A 18 -10.44 -0.71 -7.51
CA ALA A 18 -10.04 -1.83 -6.68
C ALA A 18 -8.80 -2.54 -7.24
N ILE A 19 -8.71 -2.73 -8.56
CA ILE A 19 -7.54 -3.34 -9.22
C ILE A 19 -6.27 -2.49 -9.00
N PHE A 20 -6.35 -1.18 -9.22
CA PHE A 20 -5.20 -0.27 -9.02
C PHE A 20 -4.78 -0.18 -7.54
N ASN A 21 -5.74 -0.13 -6.63
CA ASN A 21 -5.49 -0.11 -5.19
C ASN A 21 -4.89 -1.43 -4.72
N LYS A 22 -5.34 -2.57 -5.26
CA LYS A 22 -4.76 -3.90 -5.00
C LYS A 22 -3.30 -3.94 -5.45
N ALA A 23 -2.98 -3.49 -6.66
CA ALA A 23 -1.61 -3.45 -7.16
C ALA A 23 -0.69 -2.55 -6.32
N THR A 24 -1.18 -1.41 -5.85
CA THR A 24 -0.40 -0.52 -4.97
C THR A 24 -0.17 -1.15 -3.60
N ARG A 25 -1.20 -1.82 -3.05
CA ARG A 25 -1.10 -2.53 -1.77
C ARG A 25 -0.13 -3.71 -1.86
N THR A 26 -0.17 -4.50 -2.93
CA THR A 26 0.74 -5.64 -3.12
C THR A 26 2.18 -5.17 -3.23
N LYS A 27 2.46 -4.11 -4.01
CA LYS A 27 3.81 -3.51 -4.09
C LYS A 27 4.36 -3.11 -2.72
N ALA A 28 3.56 -2.43 -1.90
CA ALA A 28 3.97 -2.06 -0.54
C ALA A 28 4.21 -3.30 0.34
N LYS A 29 3.34 -4.32 0.25
CA LYS A 29 3.52 -5.58 1.01
C LYS A 29 4.79 -6.31 0.59
N SER A 30 5.02 -6.48 -0.72
CA SER A 30 6.22 -7.12 -1.25
C SER A 30 7.48 -6.41 -0.80
N ALA A 31 7.52 -5.07 -0.83
CA ALA A 31 8.66 -4.30 -0.35
C ALA A 31 8.95 -4.52 1.16
N ILE A 32 7.89 -4.69 1.97
CA ILE A 32 8.01 -5.03 3.38
C ILE A 32 8.55 -6.45 3.57
N GLU A 33 8.06 -7.43 2.81
CA GLU A 33 8.56 -8.82 2.90
C GLU A 33 10.01 -8.93 2.41
N THR A 34 10.39 -8.23 1.34
CA THR A 34 11.79 -8.21 0.88
C THR A 34 12.73 -7.62 1.92
N PHE A 35 12.29 -6.57 2.62
CA PHE A 35 13.06 -6.00 3.73
C PHE A 35 13.25 -7.00 4.87
N LYS A 36 12.21 -7.77 5.23
CA LYS A 36 12.34 -8.81 6.27
C LYS A 36 13.29 -9.94 5.89
N GLY A 37 13.52 -10.19 4.60
CA GLY A 37 14.43 -11.24 4.15
C GLY A 37 15.90 -10.82 4.12
N LEU A 38 16.19 -9.54 3.80
CA LEU A 38 17.55 -9.06 3.54
C LEU A 38 18.10 -8.12 4.63
N LEU A 39 17.24 -7.50 5.46
CA LEU A 39 17.59 -6.56 6.55
C LEU A 39 18.65 -5.50 6.18
N THR A 40 18.76 -5.10 4.91
CA THR A 40 19.72 -4.08 4.47
C THR A 40 19.13 -2.66 4.51
N LEU A 41 19.98 -1.65 4.68
CA LEU A 41 19.59 -0.23 4.65
C LEU A 41 18.95 0.19 3.31
N GLU A 42 19.43 -0.35 2.19
CA GLU A 42 18.83 -0.10 0.88
C GLU A 42 17.42 -0.67 0.76
N SER A 43 17.20 -1.87 1.30
CA SER A 43 15.87 -2.50 1.31
C SER A 43 14.89 -1.73 2.22
N LEU A 44 15.40 -1.11 3.29
CA LEU A 44 14.62 -0.22 4.15
C LEU A 44 14.16 1.03 3.39
N GLY A 45 15.07 1.70 2.67
CA GLY A 45 14.74 2.87 1.85
C GLY A 45 13.68 2.56 0.80
N LYS A 46 13.80 1.41 0.12
CA LYS A 46 12.80 0.93 -0.84
C LYS A 46 11.45 0.64 -0.17
N ALA A 47 11.44 0.02 1.01
CA ALA A 47 10.23 -0.24 1.77
C ALA A 47 9.51 1.05 2.21
N PHE A 48 10.25 2.04 2.72
CA PHE A 48 9.70 3.34 3.11
C PHE A 48 9.10 4.08 1.92
N SER A 49 9.83 4.17 0.82
CA SER A 49 9.34 4.82 -0.40
C SER A 49 8.04 4.17 -0.92
N ALA A 50 7.96 2.84 -0.89
CA ALA A 50 6.75 2.12 -1.30
C ALA A 50 5.55 2.38 -0.38
N VAL A 51 5.79 2.41 0.94
CA VAL A 51 4.75 2.68 1.96
C VAL A 51 4.26 4.12 1.87
N ASP A 52 5.16 5.09 1.71
CA ASP A 52 4.81 6.51 1.62
C ASP A 52 4.06 6.82 0.32
N ARG A 53 4.45 6.21 -0.80
CA ARG A 53 3.70 6.31 -2.07
C ARG A 53 2.29 5.73 -1.95
N ALA A 54 2.13 4.62 -1.22
CA ALA A 54 0.81 4.04 -0.96
C ALA A 54 -0.06 4.94 -0.05
N ALA A 55 0.55 5.66 0.89
CA ALA A 55 -0.12 6.65 1.73
C ALA A 55 -0.52 7.90 0.93
N LYS A 56 0.38 8.42 0.07
CA LYS A 56 0.09 9.57 -0.81
C LYS A 56 -1.09 9.30 -1.75
N LYS A 57 -1.21 8.06 -2.25
CA LYS A 57 -2.34 7.61 -3.09
C LYS A 57 -3.63 7.32 -2.32
N GLY A 58 -3.64 7.43 -0.99
CA GLY A 58 -4.81 7.14 -0.15
C GLY A 58 -5.17 5.65 -0.02
N VAL A 59 -4.32 4.74 -0.49
CA VAL A 59 -4.54 3.28 -0.37
C VAL A 59 -4.34 2.80 1.06
N ILE A 60 -3.46 3.50 1.81
CA ILE A 60 -3.17 3.29 3.22
C ILE A 60 -3.36 4.62 3.95
N LYS A 61 -3.98 4.62 5.14
CA LYS A 61 -4.09 5.81 6.00
C LYS A 61 -2.71 6.25 6.47
N LYS A 62 -2.47 7.56 6.60
CA LYS A 62 -1.19 8.14 7.06
C LYS A 62 -0.67 7.50 8.36
N GLY A 63 -1.50 7.47 9.42
CA GLY A 63 -1.09 6.84 10.69
C GLY A 63 -0.79 5.33 10.61
N LYS A 64 -1.33 4.61 9.61
CA LYS A 64 -0.93 3.22 9.35
C LYS A 64 0.44 3.15 8.68
N ALA A 65 0.75 4.05 7.76
CA ALA A 65 2.09 4.16 7.17
C ALA A 65 3.14 4.50 8.24
N ASP A 66 2.87 5.47 9.11
CA ASP A 66 3.78 5.86 10.20
C ASP A 66 4.05 4.69 11.16
N ARG A 67 3.01 3.95 11.53
CA ARG A 67 3.14 2.74 12.37
C ARG A 67 3.98 1.66 11.69
N ILE A 68 3.85 1.49 10.38
CA ILE A 68 4.66 0.53 9.62
C ILE A 68 6.12 0.97 9.61
N LYS A 69 6.40 2.26 9.30
CA LYS A 69 7.77 2.79 9.30
C LYS A 69 8.44 2.62 10.67
N ALA A 70 7.76 3.01 11.75
CA ALA A 70 8.27 2.85 13.11
C ALA A 70 8.60 1.39 13.47
N ARG A 71 7.77 0.42 13.03
CA ARG A 71 8.04 -1.01 13.26
C ARG A 71 9.21 -1.54 12.46
N LEU A 72 9.40 -1.07 11.23
CA LEU A 72 10.51 -1.47 10.39
C LEU A 72 11.83 -0.88 10.89
N SER A 73 11.84 0.41 11.30
CA SER A 73 13.01 1.04 11.92
C SER A 73 13.50 0.29 13.15
N LYS A 74 12.58 -0.18 14.02
CA LYS A 74 12.93 -0.97 15.21
C LYS A 74 13.57 -2.33 14.90
N LYS A 75 13.42 -2.84 13.68
CA LYS A 75 13.98 -4.14 13.27
C LYS A 75 15.37 -4.01 12.65
N VAL A 76 15.76 -2.82 12.20
CA VAL A 76 17.14 -2.54 11.81
C VAL A 76 17.88 -2.19 13.08
N LYS A 77 18.82 -3.05 13.47
CA LYS A 77 19.76 -2.81 14.56
C LYS A 77 21.16 -2.78 13.99
#